data_AF-A0A503XBF4-F1
#
_entry.id   AF-A0A503XBF4-F1
#
_cell.length_a   1.000
_cell.length_b   1.000
_cell.length_c   1.000
_cell.angle_alpha   90.00
_cell.angle_beta   90.00
_cell.angle_gamma   90.00
#
_symmetry.space_group_name_H-M   'P 1'
#
loop_
_entity.id
_entity.type
_entity.pdbx_description
1 polymer ?
#
loop_
_entity_poly.entity_id
_entity_poly.type
_entity_poly.pdbx_seq_one_letter_code
_entity_poly.pdbx_strand_id
1 'polypeptide(L)'
;MWAGYDCYLTACRDILGLELTSHAGYAFWEQAAIHGGFRVMHEEFCMVSDFPEVLRVDDQNRAHCESGPSHRWRDGWSLYHWHGVNIPAEWIEDKQSLTAKIALTWTNIEQRRAAIEIVGWARILRELNAKVIDADGDPQIGTLVEVTLPDLSRPARFCRVTCGTGREFAVGVPPETETALAAQAWMQGVHLADFIRPEIRT
;
A
#
# COMPACT_ATOMS: atom_id res chain seq x y z
N MET A 1 6.61 -6.32 21.78
CA MET A 1 7.58 -5.40 22.42
C MET A 1 8.07 -6.04 23.71
N TRP A 2 9.30 -5.78 24.13
CA TRP A 2 9.91 -6.34 25.36
C TRP A 2 9.10 -6.05 26.65
N ALA A 3 8.21 -5.06 26.62
CA ALA A 3 7.29 -4.71 27.71
C ALA A 3 6.16 -5.74 27.96
N GLY A 4 5.96 -6.73 27.08
CA GLY A 4 4.84 -7.66 27.20
C GLY A 4 4.88 -8.56 28.43
N TYR A 5 6.07 -8.92 28.92
CA TYR A 5 6.22 -9.64 30.19
C TYR A 5 6.24 -8.68 31.38
N ASP A 6 6.78 -7.47 31.17
CA ASP A 6 6.91 -6.44 32.18
C ASP A 6 5.57 -6.02 32.74
N CYS A 7 4.53 -5.93 31.90
CA CYS A 7 3.20 -5.57 32.37
C CYS A 7 2.64 -6.54 33.44
N TYR A 8 2.98 -7.84 33.37
CA TYR A 8 2.56 -8.80 34.38
C TYR A 8 3.34 -8.62 35.69
N LEU A 9 4.65 -8.39 35.61
CA LEU A 9 5.48 -8.18 36.79
C LEU A 9 5.11 -6.88 37.52
N THR A 10 4.92 -5.79 36.77
CA THR A 10 4.40 -4.53 37.30
C THR A 10 3.01 -4.71 37.91
N ALA A 11 2.09 -5.44 37.26
CA ALA A 11 0.76 -5.69 37.83
C ALA A 11 0.79 -6.54 39.12
N CYS A 12 1.67 -7.54 39.21
CA CYS A 12 1.86 -8.31 40.44
C CYS A 12 2.31 -7.43 41.61
N ARG A 13 3.23 -6.48 41.37
CA ARG A 13 3.68 -5.51 42.38
C ARG A 13 2.56 -4.51 42.73
N ASP A 14 2.02 -3.82 41.74
CA ASP A 14 1.21 -2.60 41.95
C ASP A 14 -0.29 -2.88 42.15
N ILE A 15 -0.81 -3.97 41.58
CA ILE A 15 -2.24 -4.33 41.65
C ILE A 15 -2.47 -5.43 42.67
N LEU A 16 -1.64 -6.48 42.67
CA LEU A 16 -1.79 -7.60 43.61
C LEU A 16 -1.08 -7.35 44.95
N GLY A 17 -0.24 -6.30 45.03
CA GLY A 17 0.50 -5.95 46.25
C GLY A 17 1.57 -6.97 46.63
N LEU A 18 2.10 -7.73 45.66
CA LEU A 18 3.17 -8.68 45.93
C LEU A 18 4.45 -7.90 46.26
N GLU A 19 5.13 -8.25 47.34
CA GLU A 19 6.39 -7.62 47.75
C GLU A 19 7.54 -8.63 47.66
N LEU A 20 8.51 -8.38 46.79
CA LEU A 20 9.69 -9.23 46.60
C LEU A 20 10.97 -8.39 46.64
N THR A 21 12.04 -8.95 47.20
CA THR A 21 13.37 -8.33 47.19
C THR A 21 13.94 -8.13 45.78
N SER A 22 13.47 -8.93 44.81
CA SER A 22 13.85 -8.82 43.39
C SER A 22 13.31 -7.56 42.69
N HIS A 23 12.32 -6.86 43.27
CA HIS A 23 11.73 -5.67 42.65
C HIS A 23 12.74 -4.53 42.46
N ALA A 24 13.71 -4.40 43.36
CA ALA A 24 14.78 -3.40 43.22
C ALA A 24 15.65 -3.64 41.97
N GLY A 25 15.95 -4.91 41.66
CA GLY A 25 16.70 -5.26 40.45
C GLY A 25 15.84 -5.15 39.17
N TYR A 26 14.55 -5.48 39.27
CA TYR A 26 13.60 -5.36 38.19
C TYR A 26 13.34 -3.90 37.76
N ALA A 27 13.45 -2.93 38.67
CA ALA A 27 13.17 -1.52 38.39
C ALA A 27 13.90 -0.98 37.15
N PHE A 28 15.16 -1.38 36.91
CA PHE A 28 15.90 -0.94 35.72
C PHE A 28 15.29 -1.46 34.41
N TRP A 29 14.81 -2.70 34.43
CA TRP A 29 14.18 -3.34 33.28
C TRP A 29 12.81 -2.69 32.98
N GLU A 30 12.05 -2.37 34.03
CA GLU A 30 10.80 -1.61 33.94
C GLU A 30 11.03 -0.22 33.33
N GLN A 31 12.00 0.54 33.84
CA GLN A 31 12.34 1.86 33.29
C GLN A 31 12.74 1.79 31.82
N ALA A 32 13.52 0.77 31.44
CA ALA A 32 13.89 0.55 30.04
C ALA A 32 12.69 0.22 29.13
N ALA A 33 11.63 -0.39 29.67
CA ALA A 33 10.39 -0.67 28.93
C ALA A 33 9.45 0.54 28.85
N ILE A 34 9.43 1.40 29.88
CA ILE A 34 8.64 2.63 29.89
C ILE A 34 9.22 3.67 28.94
N HIS A 35 10.54 3.79 28.89
CA HIS A 35 11.23 4.87 28.17
C HIS A 35 11.83 4.43 26.82
N GLY A 36 11.73 3.17 26.43
CA GLY A 36 12.34 2.64 25.21
C GLY A 36 11.50 1.59 24.50
N GLY A 37 11.72 1.47 23.19
CA GLY A 37 11.04 0.51 22.32
C GLY A 37 11.75 -0.85 22.29
N PHE A 38 12.20 -1.25 21.10
CA PHE A 38 12.98 -2.48 20.97
C PHE A 38 14.40 -2.28 21.54
N ARG A 39 14.85 -3.27 22.30
CA ARG A 39 16.21 -3.37 22.83
C ARG A 39 16.85 -4.68 22.41
N VAL A 40 18.15 -4.66 22.15
CA VAL A 40 18.97 -5.85 21.91
C VAL A 40 20.06 -5.86 22.97
N MET A 41 20.07 -6.90 23.79
CA MET A 41 21.01 -7.07 24.90
C MET A 41 22.13 -8.02 24.46
N HIS A 42 23.38 -7.55 24.51
CA HIS A 42 24.58 -8.36 24.34
C HIS A 42 25.42 -8.28 25.62
N GLU A 43 26.36 -9.21 25.82
CA GLU A 43 27.21 -9.23 27.02
C GLU A 43 28.09 -7.97 27.13
N GLU A 44 28.54 -7.44 25.99
CA GLU A 44 29.44 -6.29 25.92
C GLU A 44 28.74 -4.96 25.61
N PHE A 45 27.52 -4.99 25.05
CA PHE A 45 26.82 -3.78 24.63
C PHE A 45 25.30 -3.94 24.67
N CYS A 46 24.60 -2.82 24.66
CA CYS A 46 23.14 -2.79 24.50
C CYS A 46 22.78 -1.81 23.39
N MET A 47 21.87 -2.22 22.51
CA MET A 47 21.24 -1.33 21.54
C MET A 47 19.83 -1.02 22.02
N VAL A 48 19.52 0.26 22.18
CA VAL A 48 18.19 0.75 22.52
C VAL A 48 17.66 1.65 21.40
N SER A 49 16.39 1.51 21.08
CA SER A 49 15.68 2.38 20.16
C SER A 49 14.63 3.18 20.93
N ASP A 50 14.54 4.49 20.67
CA ASP A 50 13.40 5.30 21.14
C ASP A 50 12.12 4.83 20.44
N PHE A 51 10.96 5.24 20.95
CA PHE A 51 9.70 4.98 20.26
C PHE A 51 9.65 5.78 18.94
N PRO A 52 9.13 5.19 17.86
CA PRO A 52 8.89 5.94 16.64
C PRO A 52 7.89 7.07 16.91
N GLU A 53 8.16 8.26 16.38
CA GLU A 53 7.23 9.39 16.43
C GLU A 53 6.10 9.28 15.40
N VAL A 54 6.31 8.50 14.34
CA VAL A 54 5.30 8.16 13.34
C VAL A 54 5.21 6.65 13.24
N LEU A 55 4.00 6.12 13.40
CA LEU A 55 3.67 4.73 13.12
C LEU A 55 2.32 4.71 12.39
N ARG A 56 2.32 4.29 11.12
CA ARG A 56 1.13 4.25 10.27
C ARG A 56 0.91 2.86 9.71
N VAL A 57 -0.36 2.45 9.73
CA VAL A 57 -0.81 1.16 9.23
C VAL A 57 -2.07 1.33 8.39
N ASP A 58 -2.34 0.35 7.54
CA ASP A 58 -3.62 0.21 6.83
C ASP A 58 -4.71 -0.45 7.72
N ASP A 59 -5.89 -0.63 7.15
CA ASP A 59 -7.05 -1.28 7.77
C ASP A 59 -6.80 -2.74 8.22
N GLN A 60 -5.77 -3.38 7.66
CA GLN A 60 -5.33 -4.73 8.01
C GLN A 60 -4.17 -4.72 9.02
N ASN A 61 -3.85 -3.59 9.63
CA ASN A 61 -2.72 -3.39 10.55
C ASN A 61 -1.34 -3.67 9.92
N ARG A 62 -1.19 -3.52 8.60
CA ARG A 62 0.10 -3.63 7.91
C ARG A 62 0.73 -2.26 7.77
N ALA A 63 2.06 -2.17 7.85
CA ALA A 63 2.79 -0.92 7.65
C ALA A 63 2.41 -0.26 6.32
N HIS A 64 1.88 0.96 6.35
CA HIS A 64 1.41 1.67 5.15
C HIS A 64 1.28 3.17 5.39
N CYS A 65 1.67 4.00 4.42
CA CYS A 65 1.38 5.44 4.38
C CYS A 65 1.51 6.01 2.97
N GLU A 66 0.48 6.68 2.45
CA GLU A 66 0.51 7.22 1.09
C GLU A 66 1.16 8.61 0.95
N SER A 67 1.41 9.29 2.08
CA SER A 67 1.79 10.71 2.12
C SER A 67 3.10 10.97 2.89
N GLY A 68 3.80 9.91 3.30
CA GLY A 68 5.05 10.00 4.03
C GLY A 68 5.54 8.63 4.50
N PRO A 69 6.48 8.58 5.46
CA PRO A 69 6.96 7.32 5.99
C PRO A 69 5.87 6.60 6.78
N SER A 70 5.90 5.27 6.73
CA SER A 70 5.07 4.45 7.62
C SER A 70 5.66 4.40 9.03
N HIS A 71 6.98 4.51 9.15
CA HIS A 71 7.68 4.59 10.43
C HIS A 71 8.69 5.74 10.40
N ARG A 72 8.73 6.58 11.44
CA ARG A 72 9.77 7.60 11.60
C ARG A 72 10.20 7.74 13.05
N TRP A 73 11.51 7.90 13.25
CA TRP A 73 12.12 8.19 14.54
C TRP A 73 12.59 9.65 14.59
N ARG A 74 12.79 10.16 15.79
CA ARG A 74 13.13 11.57 16.06
C ARG A 74 14.51 11.99 15.53
N ASP A 75 15.37 11.03 15.24
CA ASP A 75 16.67 11.24 14.60
C ASP A 75 16.56 11.40 13.07
N GLY A 76 15.35 11.28 12.51
CA GLY A 76 15.08 11.37 11.08
C GLY A 76 15.10 10.02 10.36
N TRP A 77 15.51 8.94 11.02
CA TRP A 77 15.47 7.61 10.40
C TRP A 77 14.02 7.22 10.09
N SER A 78 13.80 6.75 8.87
CA SER A 78 12.45 6.56 8.31
C SER A 78 12.37 5.28 7.50
N LEU A 79 11.21 4.63 7.55
CA LEU A 79 10.87 3.50 6.71
C LEU A 79 9.58 3.77 5.93
N TYR A 80 9.57 3.33 4.67
CA TYR A 80 8.46 3.49 3.76
C TYR A 80 7.89 2.13 3.41
N HIS A 81 6.58 2.01 3.57
CA HIS A 81 5.87 0.77 3.27
C HIS A 81 4.56 1.05 2.55
N TRP A 82 4.19 0.14 1.66
CA TRP A 82 2.93 0.12 0.95
C TRP A 82 2.25 -1.22 1.19
N HIS A 83 1.22 -1.23 2.04
CA HIS A 83 0.47 -2.45 2.39
C HIS A 83 1.37 -3.59 2.91
N GLY A 84 2.34 -3.23 3.75
CA GLY A 84 3.33 -4.14 4.34
C GLY A 84 4.57 -4.39 3.49
N VAL A 85 4.61 -3.94 2.23
CA VAL A 85 5.78 -4.07 1.36
C VAL A 85 6.73 -2.90 1.59
N ASN A 86 8.00 -3.15 1.93
CA ASN A 86 9.01 -2.10 1.99
C ASN A 86 9.27 -1.55 0.58
N ILE A 87 9.21 -0.23 0.42
CA ILE A 87 9.38 0.45 -0.87
C ILE A 87 10.41 1.58 -0.76
N PRO A 88 11.01 2.00 -1.89
CA PRO A 88 11.85 3.19 -1.93
C PRO A 88 11.09 4.46 -1.48
N ALA A 89 11.78 5.33 -0.74
CA ALA A 89 11.17 6.55 -0.17
C ALA A 89 10.70 7.51 -1.26
N GLU A 90 11.46 7.60 -2.35
CA GLU A 90 11.19 8.47 -3.49
C GLU A 90 9.86 8.18 -4.17
N TRP A 91 9.32 6.96 -4.04
CA TRP A 91 8.01 6.62 -4.60
C TRP A 91 6.84 7.33 -3.89
N ILE A 92 7.06 7.79 -2.66
CA ILE A 92 6.08 8.51 -1.86
C ILE A 92 6.42 10.00 -1.78
N GLU A 93 7.69 10.32 -1.56
CA GLU A 93 8.16 11.71 -1.43
C GLU A 93 8.14 12.46 -2.76
N ASP A 94 8.46 11.78 -3.87
CA ASP A 94 8.40 12.31 -5.23
C ASP A 94 7.68 11.31 -6.17
N LYS A 95 6.34 11.26 -6.03
CA LYS A 95 5.47 10.40 -6.86
C LYS A 95 5.64 10.63 -8.37
N GLN A 96 6.16 11.79 -8.80
CA GLN A 96 6.36 12.07 -10.22
C GLN A 96 7.57 11.31 -10.77
N SER A 97 8.62 11.13 -9.96
CA SER A 97 9.82 10.34 -10.32
C SER A 97 9.52 8.88 -10.65
N LEU A 98 8.50 8.30 -10.01
CA LEU A 98 8.05 6.93 -10.28
C LEU A 98 7.27 6.89 -11.60
N THR A 99 7.97 6.56 -12.69
CA THR A 99 7.40 6.41 -14.03
C THR A 99 6.81 5.02 -14.26
N ALA A 100 5.96 4.88 -15.27
CA ALA A 100 5.40 3.59 -15.71
C ALA A 100 6.50 2.58 -16.06
N LYS A 101 7.58 3.05 -16.70
CA LYS A 101 8.73 2.22 -17.04
C LYS A 101 9.36 1.61 -15.78
N ILE A 102 9.68 2.44 -14.78
CA ILE A 102 10.27 1.98 -13.51
C ILE A 102 9.32 0.99 -12.84
N ALA A 103 8.04 1.34 -12.73
CA ALA A 103 7.03 0.52 -12.08
C ALA A 103 6.86 -0.87 -12.73
N LEU A 104 6.91 -0.96 -14.07
CA LEU A 104 6.69 -2.23 -14.79
C LEU A 104 7.95 -3.10 -14.87
N THR A 105 9.15 -2.52 -14.82
CA THR A 105 10.40 -3.29 -14.97
C THR A 105 11.07 -3.63 -13.64
N TRP A 106 10.49 -3.24 -12.50
CA TRP A 106 11.12 -3.42 -11.19
C TRP A 106 11.32 -4.89 -10.83
N THR A 107 12.54 -5.32 -10.50
CA THR A 107 12.87 -6.76 -10.38
C THR A 107 12.05 -7.49 -9.31
N ASN A 108 11.87 -6.89 -8.13
CA ASN A 108 11.11 -7.50 -7.04
C ASN A 108 9.60 -7.41 -7.34
N ILE A 109 8.90 -8.54 -7.41
CA ILE A 109 7.49 -8.63 -7.83
C ILE A 109 6.55 -7.90 -6.84
N GLU A 110 6.79 -8.01 -5.53
CA GLU A 110 5.95 -7.35 -4.52
C GLU A 110 6.09 -5.82 -4.60
N GLN A 111 7.32 -5.34 -4.77
CA GLN A 111 7.59 -3.92 -4.99
C GLN A 111 7.05 -3.44 -6.36
N ARG A 112 7.12 -4.28 -7.40
CA ARG A 112 6.53 -4.00 -8.71
C ARG A 112 5.02 -3.78 -8.60
N ARG A 113 4.33 -4.66 -7.86
CA ARG A 113 2.89 -4.51 -7.58
C ARG A 113 2.60 -3.18 -6.88
N ALA A 114 3.35 -2.88 -5.82
CA ALA A 114 3.21 -1.61 -5.09
C ALA A 114 3.48 -0.39 -5.99
N ALA A 115 4.51 -0.44 -6.84
CA ALA A 115 4.82 0.63 -7.78
C ALA A 115 3.68 0.88 -8.77
N ILE A 116 3.12 -0.20 -9.34
CA ILE A 116 2.00 -0.13 -10.29
C ILE A 116 0.78 0.49 -9.62
N GLU A 117 0.51 0.13 -8.35
CA GLU A 117 -0.60 0.68 -7.58
C GLU A 117 -0.40 2.16 -7.27
N ILE A 118 0.80 2.58 -6.84
CA ILE A 118 1.15 3.97 -6.56
C ILE A 118 1.02 4.85 -7.81
N VAL A 119 1.49 4.38 -8.97
CA VAL A 119 1.39 5.12 -10.24
C VAL A 119 -0.05 5.14 -10.75
N GLY A 120 -0.75 4.02 -10.62
CA GLY A 120 -2.09 3.80 -11.13
C GLY A 120 -2.12 3.51 -12.63
N TRP A 121 -2.95 2.55 -13.04
CA TRP A 121 -3.06 2.11 -14.43
C TRP A 121 -3.44 3.23 -15.41
N ALA A 122 -4.27 4.20 -15.01
CA ALA A 122 -4.65 5.32 -15.88
C ALA A 122 -3.43 6.17 -16.30
N ARG A 123 -2.46 6.38 -15.42
CA ARG A 123 -1.20 7.07 -15.75
C ARG A 123 -0.28 6.17 -16.57
N ILE A 124 -0.15 4.89 -16.19
CA ILE A 124 0.66 3.90 -16.92
C ILE A 124 0.25 3.81 -18.40
N LEU A 125 -1.05 3.69 -18.66
CA LEU A 125 -1.59 3.55 -20.01
C LEU A 125 -1.38 4.81 -20.87
N ARG A 126 -1.38 5.99 -20.25
CA ARG A 126 -1.04 7.25 -20.92
C ARG A 126 0.45 7.32 -21.27
N GLU A 127 1.32 6.98 -20.33
CA GLU A 127 2.78 6.98 -20.56
C GLU A 127 3.21 5.93 -21.61
N LEU A 128 2.51 4.80 -21.69
CA LEU A 128 2.76 3.76 -22.70
C LEU A 128 2.09 4.02 -24.05
N ASN A 129 1.33 5.10 -24.21
CA ASN A 129 0.53 5.38 -25.42
C ASN A 129 -0.35 4.19 -25.84
N ALA A 130 -1.12 3.65 -24.89
CA ALA A 130 -2.01 2.52 -25.14
C ALA A 130 -2.95 2.80 -26.32
N LYS A 131 -3.08 1.80 -27.20
CA LYS A 131 -3.89 1.89 -28.42
C LYS A 131 -5.37 1.87 -28.05
N VAL A 132 -6.14 2.86 -28.51
CA VAL A 132 -7.60 2.83 -28.37
C VAL A 132 -8.17 1.77 -29.31
N ILE A 133 -8.97 0.86 -28.75
CA ILE A 133 -9.70 -0.17 -29.50
C ILE A 133 -11.13 0.29 -29.75
N ASP A 134 -11.78 0.80 -28.70
CA ASP A 134 -13.15 1.28 -28.75
C ASP A 134 -13.36 2.43 -27.76
N ALA A 135 -14.18 3.40 -28.12
CA ALA A 135 -14.54 4.54 -27.28
C ALA A 135 -16.04 4.77 -27.40
N ASP A 136 -16.78 4.57 -26.31
CA ASP A 136 -18.24 4.72 -26.31
C ASP A 136 -18.68 6.19 -26.51
N GLY A 137 -17.84 7.13 -26.08
CA GLY A 137 -18.13 8.56 -26.09
C GLY A 137 -18.66 9.07 -24.75
N ASP A 138 -19.24 8.20 -23.92
CA ASP A 138 -19.54 8.49 -22.52
C ASP A 138 -18.33 8.17 -21.62
N PRO A 139 -17.73 9.17 -20.93
CA PRO A 139 -16.59 8.94 -20.05
C PRO A 139 -16.85 7.95 -18.91
N GLN A 140 -18.10 7.76 -18.48
CA GLN A 140 -18.44 6.82 -17.40
C GLN A 140 -18.46 5.37 -17.88
N ILE A 141 -18.78 5.13 -19.16
CA ILE A 141 -18.62 3.82 -19.81
C ILE A 141 -17.16 3.61 -20.19
N GLY A 142 -16.52 4.66 -20.67
CA GLY A 142 -15.08 4.74 -20.81
C GLY A 142 -14.56 4.37 -22.21
N THR A 143 -13.27 4.07 -22.24
CA THR A 143 -12.50 3.78 -23.45
C THR A 143 -11.76 2.47 -23.26
N LEU A 144 -11.96 1.53 -24.17
CA LEU A 144 -11.20 0.29 -24.23
C LEU A 144 -9.85 0.57 -24.90
N VAL A 145 -8.78 0.24 -24.20
CA VAL A 145 -7.41 0.41 -24.68
C VAL A 145 -6.64 -0.90 -24.59
N GLU A 146 -5.65 -1.05 -25.46
CA GLU A 146 -4.78 -2.21 -25.56
C GLU A 146 -3.32 -1.77 -25.43
N VAL A 147 -2.54 -2.50 -24.65
CA VAL A 147 -1.13 -2.19 -24.39
C VAL A 147 -0.30 -3.47 -24.32
N THR A 148 0.92 -3.42 -24.87
CA THR A 148 1.90 -4.48 -24.72
C THR A 148 2.67 -4.27 -23.42
N LEU A 149 2.62 -5.24 -22.51
CA LEU A 149 3.35 -5.22 -21.25
C LEU A 149 4.60 -6.11 -21.33
N PRO A 150 5.69 -5.79 -20.62
CA PRO A 150 6.97 -6.51 -20.73
C PRO A 150 6.88 -8.01 -20.43
N ASP A 151 6.01 -8.40 -19.49
CA ASP A 151 5.92 -9.79 -19.00
C ASP A 151 4.80 -10.61 -19.68
N LEU A 152 4.07 -10.02 -20.63
CA LEU A 152 2.96 -10.68 -21.30
C LEU A 152 3.29 -11.01 -22.75
N SER A 153 3.00 -12.26 -23.15
CA SER A 153 3.16 -12.73 -24.53
C SER A 153 2.10 -12.18 -25.49
N ARG A 154 0.96 -11.73 -24.96
CA ARG A 154 -0.12 -11.10 -25.72
C ARG A 154 -0.44 -9.72 -25.14
N PRO A 155 -0.94 -8.78 -25.96
CA PRO A 155 -1.40 -7.49 -25.46
C PRO A 155 -2.46 -7.64 -24.37
N ALA A 156 -2.43 -6.76 -23.38
CA ALA A 156 -3.44 -6.66 -22.35
C ALA A 156 -4.47 -5.59 -22.72
N ARG A 157 -5.74 -5.84 -22.41
CA ARG A 157 -6.82 -4.85 -22.56
C ARG A 157 -7.21 -4.26 -21.22
N PHE A 158 -7.45 -2.96 -21.23
CA PHE A 158 -7.93 -2.21 -20.10
C PHE A 158 -9.09 -1.34 -20.54
N CYS A 159 -10.11 -1.20 -19.71
CA CYS A 159 -11.12 -0.19 -19.90
C CYS A 159 -10.86 0.95 -18.93
N ARG A 160 -10.62 2.13 -19.51
CA ARG A 160 -10.35 3.39 -18.80
C ARG A 160 -11.65 4.15 -18.64
N VAL A 161 -12.02 4.46 -17.40
CA VAL A 161 -13.30 5.05 -17.03
C VAL A 161 -13.07 6.29 -16.19
N THR A 162 -13.94 7.28 -16.34
CA THR A 162 -13.98 8.46 -15.48
C THR A 162 -15.20 8.35 -14.58
N CYS A 163 -15.01 8.28 -13.26
CA CYS A 163 -16.15 8.21 -12.35
C CYS A 163 -16.81 9.59 -12.19
N GLY A 164 -18.00 9.63 -11.58
CA GLY A 164 -18.73 10.87 -11.34
C GLY A 164 -17.99 11.93 -10.49
N THR A 165 -16.93 11.55 -9.78
CA THR A 165 -16.06 12.50 -9.05
C THR A 165 -14.89 13.02 -9.89
N GLY A 166 -14.87 12.77 -11.20
CA GLY A 166 -13.81 13.18 -12.13
C GLY A 166 -12.50 12.42 -12.01
N ARG A 167 -12.45 11.32 -11.25
CA ARG A 167 -11.24 10.47 -11.14
C ARG A 167 -11.21 9.45 -12.28
N GLU A 168 -10.05 9.30 -12.89
CA GLU A 168 -9.80 8.28 -13.91
C GLU A 168 -9.31 6.99 -13.29
N PHE A 169 -9.91 5.88 -13.70
CA PHE A 169 -9.50 4.53 -13.35
C PHE A 169 -9.28 3.73 -14.61
N ALA A 170 -8.46 2.68 -14.52
CA ALA A 170 -8.33 1.70 -15.57
C ALA A 170 -8.34 0.30 -14.96
N VAL A 171 -9.19 -0.56 -15.51
CA VAL A 171 -9.39 -1.93 -15.02
C VAL A 171 -9.06 -2.88 -16.16
N GLY A 172 -8.23 -3.89 -15.87
CA GLY A 172 -7.88 -4.93 -16.83
C GLY A 172 -9.09 -5.79 -17.15
N VAL A 173 -9.32 -6.07 -18.43
CA VAL A 173 -10.45 -6.88 -18.93
C VAL A 173 -9.93 -8.00 -19.82
N PRO A 174 -10.75 -9.03 -20.12
CA PRO A 174 -10.34 -10.10 -21.00
C PRO A 174 -9.82 -9.56 -22.34
N PRO A 175 -8.75 -10.13 -22.89
CA PRO A 175 -8.16 -9.65 -24.15
C PRO A 175 -9.07 -9.89 -25.36
N GLU A 176 -10.14 -10.65 -25.19
CA GLU A 176 -11.14 -10.94 -26.21
C GLU A 176 -12.27 -9.88 -26.22
N THR A 177 -12.33 -8.99 -25.22
CA THR A 177 -13.33 -7.92 -25.13
C THR A 177 -13.13 -6.88 -26.22
N GLU A 178 -14.13 -6.62 -27.06
CA GLU A 178 -13.99 -5.75 -28.25
C GLU A 178 -14.53 -4.32 -28.05
N THR A 179 -15.43 -4.10 -27.08
CA THR A 179 -16.07 -2.79 -26.85
C THR A 179 -15.95 -2.34 -25.39
N ALA A 180 -15.98 -1.02 -25.17
CA ALA A 180 -16.01 -0.43 -23.83
C ALA A 180 -17.26 -0.85 -23.04
N LEU A 181 -18.39 -1.02 -23.73
CA LEU A 181 -19.63 -1.52 -23.13
C LEU A 181 -19.49 -2.98 -22.65
N ALA A 182 -18.87 -3.85 -23.45
CA ALA A 182 -18.59 -5.23 -23.05
C ALA A 182 -17.61 -5.29 -21.86
N ALA A 183 -16.65 -4.37 -21.81
CA ALA A 183 -15.75 -4.24 -20.68
C ALA A 183 -16.49 -3.87 -19.39
N GLN A 184 -17.44 -2.93 -19.44
CA GLN A 184 -18.27 -2.55 -18.30
C GLN A 184 -19.14 -3.71 -17.80
N ALA A 185 -19.81 -4.41 -18.71
CA ALA A 185 -20.59 -5.60 -18.37
C ALA A 185 -19.74 -6.65 -17.65
N TRP A 186 -18.54 -6.91 -18.17
CA TRP A 186 -17.59 -7.84 -17.54
C TRP A 186 -17.15 -7.39 -16.14
N MET A 187 -16.84 -6.11 -15.95
CA MET A 187 -16.45 -5.57 -14.62
C MET A 187 -17.56 -5.71 -13.58
N GLN A 188 -18.82 -5.63 -14.00
CA GLN A 188 -19.98 -5.79 -13.13
C GLN A 188 -20.39 -7.27 -12.96
N GLY A 189 -19.74 -8.20 -13.68
CA GLY A 189 -20.08 -9.62 -13.65
C GLY A 189 -21.42 -9.95 -14.29
N VAL A 190 -21.90 -9.11 -15.21
CA VAL A 190 -23.18 -9.31 -15.92
C VAL A 190 -22.96 -9.64 -17.38
N HIS A 191 -23.91 -10.34 -18.00
CA HIS A 191 -23.87 -10.58 -19.44
C HIS A 191 -24.18 -9.27 -20.19
N LEU A 192 -23.57 -9.06 -21.36
CA LEU A 192 -23.75 -7.82 -22.13
C LEU A 192 -25.22 -7.55 -22.47
N ALA A 193 -26.01 -8.59 -22.73
CA ALA A 193 -27.43 -8.47 -23.03
C ALA A 193 -28.26 -7.94 -21.84
N ASP A 194 -27.79 -8.17 -20.61
CA ASP A 194 -28.44 -7.76 -19.37
C ASP A 194 -27.84 -6.46 -18.81
N PHE A 195 -26.81 -5.91 -19.49
CA PHE A 195 -26.14 -4.70 -19.06
C PHE A 195 -27.03 -3.49 -19.31
N ILE A 196 -27.48 -2.87 -18.22
CA ILE A 196 -28.22 -1.61 -18.27
C ILE A 196 -27.20 -0.48 -18.26
N ARG A 197 -27.16 0.27 -19.36
CA ARG A 197 -26.36 1.49 -19.46
C ARG A 197 -26.74 2.42 -18.30
N PRO A 198 -25.77 2.87 -17.46
CA PRO A 198 -26.08 3.79 -16.38
C PRO A 198 -26.78 5.03 -16.95
N GLU A 199 -27.99 5.32 -16.50
CA GLU A 199 -28.67 6.56 -16.86
C GLU A 199 -27.90 7.72 -16.26
N ILE A 200 -27.48 8.65 -17.11
CA ILE A 200 -26.82 9.89 -16.68
C ILE A 200 -27.85 10.68 -15.87
N ARG A 201 -27.75 10.61 -14.53
CA ARG A 201 -28.45 11.57 -13.67
C ARG A 201 -27.75 12.91 -13.84
N THR A 202 -28.37 13.77 -14.64
CA THR A 202 -28.01 15.19 -14.79
C THR A 202 -28.42 15.97 -13.55
#